data_AF-A0A3M1S6G9-F1
#
_entry.id   AF-A0A3M1S6G9-F1
#
_cell.length_a   1.000
_cell.length_b   1.000
_cell.length_c   1.000
_cell.angle_alpha   90.00
_cell.angle_beta   90.00
_cell.angle_gamma   90.00
#
_symmetry.space_group_name_H-M   'P 1'
#
loop_
_entity.id
_entity.type
_entity.pdbx_description
1 polymer ?
#
loop_
_entity_poly.entity_id
_entity_poly.type
_entity_poly.pdbx_seq_one_letter_code
_entity_poly.pdbx_strand_id
1 'polypeptide(L)'
;MVRKRIFIAIDVSEDAKQVIAAHINLLRREFPDLRVNWEKAEKLHLTLKFLGETEIVLLEQLKHRISLDAASVESFCFTITGSGVFPGIRNPKVLWLGIQEHSGSLRKLQRSIDNSCV
;
A
#
# COMPACT_ATOMS: atom_id res chain seq x y z
N MET A 1 3.30 -3.31 -28.18
CA MET A 1 2.14 -3.07 -27.29
C MET A 1 2.58 -2.21 -26.12
N VAL A 2 1.73 -1.30 -25.64
CA VAL A 2 2.08 -0.41 -24.51
C VAL A 2 2.04 -1.21 -23.20
N ARG A 3 3.11 -1.13 -22.41
CA ARG A 3 3.24 -1.75 -21.08
C ARG A 3 3.41 -0.69 -20.01
N LYS A 4 2.94 -1.01 -18.79
CA LYS A 4 3.10 -0.16 -17.61
C LYS A 4 3.46 -1.01 -16.40
N ARG A 5 4.26 -0.44 -15.50
CA ARG A 5 4.46 -0.98 -14.15
C ARG A 5 3.19 -0.81 -13.34
N ILE A 6 2.56 -1.92 -12.99
CA ILE A 6 1.28 -1.95 -12.28
C ILE A 6 1.42 -2.68 -10.95
N PHE A 7 0.64 -2.22 -9.99
CA PHE A 7 0.43 -2.87 -8.70
C PHE A 7 -1.02 -2.68 -8.27
N ILE A 8 -1.47 -3.49 -7.32
CA ILE A 8 -2.80 -3.48 -6.72
C ILE A 8 -2.64 -3.02 -5.28
N ALA A 9 -3.48 -2.10 -4.83
CA ALA A 9 -3.39 -1.53 -3.49
C ALA A 9 -4.77 -1.17 -2.92
N ILE A 10 -4.83 -1.04 -1.61
CA ILE A 10 -5.94 -0.43 -0.88
C ILE A 10 -5.60 1.03 -0.64
N ASP A 11 -6.50 1.93 -1.02
CA ASP A 11 -6.38 3.35 -0.68
C ASP A 11 -6.67 3.56 0.81
N VAL A 12 -5.98 4.53 1.41
CA VAL A 12 -6.16 4.85 2.83
C VAL A 12 -7.19 5.98 2.97
N SER A 13 -7.99 5.93 4.03
CA SER A 13 -8.98 6.97 4.32
C SER A 13 -8.34 8.35 4.49
N GLU A 14 -9.12 9.40 4.23
CA GLU A 14 -8.59 10.77 4.28
C GLU A 14 -8.17 11.20 5.69
N ASP A 15 -8.91 10.76 6.71
CA ASP A 15 -8.54 10.98 8.11
C ASP A 15 -7.17 10.37 8.43
N ALA A 16 -6.90 9.16 7.96
CA ALA A 16 -5.61 8.53 8.14
C ALA A 16 -4.51 9.26 7.36
N LYS A 17 -4.77 9.71 6.13
CA LYS A 17 -3.82 10.52 5.35
C LYS A 17 -3.45 11.82 6.07
N GLN A 18 -4.40 12.50 6.71
CA GLN A 18 -4.14 13.70 7.52
C GLN A 18 -3.23 13.40 8.72
N VAL A 19 -3.51 12.32 9.46
CA VAL A 19 -2.67 11.89 10.60
C VAL A 19 -1.26 11.55 10.13
N ILE A 20 -1.11 10.83 9.01
CA ILE A 20 0.21 10.50 8.47
C ILE A 20 0.95 11.75 7.98
N ALA A 21 0.25 12.71 7.35
CA ALA A 21 0.85 13.96 6.92
C ALA A 21 1.43 14.75 8.10
N ALA A 22 0.69 14.83 9.20
CA ALA A 22 1.17 15.44 10.44
C ALA A 22 2.41 14.72 10.98
N HIS A 23 2.41 13.37 10.97
CA HIS A 23 3.55 12.57 11.41
C HIS A 23 4.79 12.78 10.53
N ILE A 24 4.64 12.82 9.19
CA ILE A 24 5.73 13.12 8.26
C ILE A 24 6.31 14.52 8.53
N ASN A 25 5.45 15.51 8.79
CA ASN A 25 5.91 16.87 9.10
C ASN A 25 6.65 16.94 10.44
N LEU A 26 6.25 16.16 11.44
CA LEU A 26 6.99 16.04 12.69
C LEU A 26 8.39 15.47 12.43
N LEU A 27 8.49 14.35 11.71
CA LEU A 27 9.78 13.72 11.40
C LEU A 27 10.71 14.64 10.59
N ARG A 28 10.17 15.40 9.64
CA ARG A 28 10.92 16.42 8.88
C ARG A 28 11.53 17.49 9.79
N ARG A 29 10.82 17.89 10.85
CA ARG A 29 11.29 18.91 11.80
C ARG A 29 12.30 18.35 12.80
N GLU A 30 12.10 17.12 13.25
CA GLU A 30 13.02 16.46 14.21
C GLU A 30 14.33 16.02 13.55
N PHE A 31 14.30 15.67 12.26
CA PHE A 31 15.46 15.18 11.51
C PHE A 31 15.73 16.02 10.26
N PRO A 32 16.05 17.32 10.39
CA PRO A 32 16.17 18.24 9.25
C PRO A 32 17.33 17.87 8.29
N ASP A 33 18.39 17.25 8.81
CA ASP A 33 19.57 16.86 8.03
C ASP A 33 19.42 15.49 7.33
N LEU A 34 18.34 14.76 7.62
CA LEU A 34 18.12 13.44 7.07
C LEU A 34 17.66 13.54 5.61
N ARG A 35 18.48 13.03 4.69
CA ARG A 35 18.19 12.99 3.25
C ARG A 35 17.14 11.92 2.94
N VAL A 36 15.88 12.23 3.16
CA VAL A 36 14.72 11.38 2.85
C VAL A 36 13.81 12.07 1.85
N ASN A 37 13.42 11.33 0.81
CA ASN A 37 12.34 11.75 -0.05
C ASN A 37 11.01 11.36 0.59
N TRP A 38 10.40 12.30 1.29
CA TRP A 38 9.12 12.11 1.97
C TRP A 38 7.97 12.07 0.95
N GLU A 39 7.35 10.90 0.79
CA GLU A 39 6.20 10.74 -0.10
C GLU A 39 5.02 11.60 0.35
N LYS A 40 4.22 12.03 -0.63
CA LYS A 40 2.99 12.79 -0.37
C LYS A 40 1.94 11.89 0.28
N ALA A 41 1.24 12.39 1.30
CA ALA A 41 0.23 11.62 2.02
C ALA A 41 -0.88 11.08 1.11
N GLU A 42 -1.26 11.85 0.09
CA GLU A 42 -2.30 11.50 -0.88
C GLU A 42 -1.89 10.33 -1.78
N LYS A 43 -0.59 10.02 -1.87
CA LYS A 43 -0.07 8.88 -2.62
C LYS A 43 0.12 7.63 -1.75
N LEU A 44 -0.07 7.71 -0.44
CA LEU A 44 0.10 6.58 0.45
C LEU A 44 -1.02 5.58 0.24
N HIS A 45 -0.64 4.31 0.23
CA HIS A 45 -1.52 3.19 -0.03
C HIS A 45 -0.94 1.94 0.61
N LEU A 46 -1.79 0.94 0.86
CA LEU A 46 -1.35 -0.38 1.26
C LEU A 46 -1.25 -1.28 0.03
N THR A 47 -0.03 -1.55 -0.44
CA THR A 47 0.17 -2.45 -1.59
C THR A 47 -0.20 -3.89 -1.24
N LEU A 48 -1.00 -4.53 -2.09
CA LEU A 48 -1.39 -5.93 -1.97
C LEU A 48 -0.57 -6.85 -2.88
N LYS A 49 -0.29 -6.40 -4.11
CA LYS A 49 0.47 -7.18 -5.11
C LYS A 49 1.16 -6.27 -6.13
N PHE A 50 2.44 -6.53 -6.41
CA PHE A 50 3.14 -5.95 -7.57
C PHE A 50 2.98 -6.86 -8.78
N LEU A 51 2.53 -6.33 -9.93
CA LEU A 51 2.37 -7.08 -11.18
C LEU A 51 3.54 -6.86 -12.16
N GLY A 52 4.38 -5.86 -11.90
CA GLY A 52 5.50 -5.54 -12.79
C GLY A 52 5.02 -4.94 -14.12
N GLU A 53 5.76 -5.19 -15.21
CA GLU A 53 5.44 -4.69 -16.54
C GLU A 53 4.27 -5.46 -17.17
N THR A 54 3.07 -4.87 -17.09
CA THR A 54 1.83 -5.47 -17.58
C THR A 54 1.33 -4.76 -18.84
N GLU A 55 0.79 -5.52 -19.79
CA GLU A 55 0.20 -4.96 -21.01
C GLU A 55 -1.12 -4.25 -20.70
N ILE A 56 -1.29 -3.04 -21.26
CA ILE A 56 -2.48 -2.22 -21.00
C ILE A 56 -3.77 -2.92 -21.43
N VAL A 57 -3.71 -3.76 -22.48
CA VAL A 57 -4.88 -4.51 -22.98
C VAL A 57 -5.45 -5.48 -21.94
N LEU A 58 -4.66 -5.89 -20.94
CA LEU A 58 -5.10 -6.78 -19.86
C LEU A 58 -5.81 -6.05 -18.71
N LEU A 59 -5.80 -4.71 -18.69
CA LEU A 59 -6.28 -3.93 -17.55
C LEU A 59 -7.76 -4.14 -17.25
N GLU A 60 -8.62 -4.19 -18.26
CA GLU A 60 -10.06 -4.38 -18.03
C GLU A 60 -10.37 -5.78 -17.46
N GLN A 61 -9.65 -6.80 -17.93
CA GLN A 61 -9.76 -8.14 -17.36
C GLN A 61 -9.26 -8.19 -15.92
N LEU A 62 -8.13 -7.54 -15.62
CA LEU A 62 -7.59 -7.46 -14.27
C LEU A 62 -8.55 -6.73 -13.32
N LYS A 63 -9.09 -5.58 -13.73
CA LYS A 63 -10.09 -4.84 -12.95
C LYS A 63 -11.28 -5.72 -12.61
N HIS A 64 -11.85 -6.43 -13.59
CA HIS A 64 -12.99 -7.30 -13.37
C HIS A 64 -12.70 -8.40 -12.34
N ARG A 65 -11.56 -9.09 -12.45
CA ARG A 65 -11.15 -10.13 -11.48
C ARG A 65 -10.97 -9.55 -10.08
N ILE A 66 -10.26 -8.42 -9.96
CA ILE A 66 -10.02 -7.76 -8.67
C ILE A 66 -11.35 -7.31 -8.03
N SER A 67 -12.32 -6.84 -8.81
CA SER A 67 -13.65 -6.49 -8.29
C SER A 67 -14.39 -7.69 -7.69
N LEU A 68 -14.28 -8.87 -8.31
CA LEU A 68 -14.86 -10.10 -7.77
C LEU A 68 -14.14 -10.56 -6.50
N ASP A 69 -12.81 -10.50 -6.49
CA ASP A 69 -12.01 -10.81 -5.30
C ASP A 69 -12.37 -9.90 -4.13
N ALA A 70 -12.48 -8.59 -4.38
CA ALA A 70 -12.86 -7.60 -3.38
C ALA A 70 -14.28 -7.83 -2.84
N ALA A 71 -15.23 -8.20 -3.70
CA ALA A 71 -16.61 -8.50 -3.30
C ALA A 71 -16.74 -9.78 -2.45
N SER A 72 -15.72 -10.65 -2.45
CA SER A 72 -15.71 -11.89 -1.65
C SER A 72 -15.30 -11.71 -0.18
N VAL A 73 -14.98 -10.47 0.20
CA VAL A 73 -14.51 -10.08 1.54
C VAL A 73 -15.39 -8.96 2.07
N GLU A 74 -15.85 -9.10 3.31
CA GLU A 74 -16.60 -8.03 3.98
C GLU A 74 -15.71 -6.81 4.22
N SER A 75 -16.31 -5.62 4.21
CA SER A 75 -15.61 -4.39 4.58
C SER A 75 -14.96 -4.55 5.96
N PHE A 76 -13.72 -4.09 6.09
CA PHE A 76 -12.95 -4.20 7.32
C PHE A 76 -12.22 -2.89 7.64
N CYS A 77 -11.87 -2.72 8.90
CA CYS A 77 -11.03 -1.64 9.38
C CYS A 77 -9.65 -2.18 9.76
N PHE A 78 -8.61 -1.41 9.51
CA PHE A 78 -7.28 -1.67 10.03
C PHE A 78 -6.74 -0.42 10.73
N THR A 79 -5.84 -0.62 11.68
CA THR A 79 -5.19 0.43 12.43
C THR A 79 -3.77 0.61 11.91
N ILE A 80 -3.37 1.86 11.67
CA ILE A 80 -1.97 2.20 11.42
C ILE A 80 -1.23 2.15 12.75
N THR A 81 -0.11 1.46 12.78
CA THR A 81 0.70 1.23 14.00
C THR A 81 2.10 1.83 13.83
N GLY A 82 3.08 1.34 14.60
CA GLY A 82 4.45 1.87 14.59
C GLY A 82 5.12 1.84 13.22
N SER A 83 6.30 2.44 13.12
CA SER A 83 7.07 2.46 11.89
C SER A 83 8.16 1.39 11.86
N GLY A 84 8.61 1.07 10.66
CA GLY A 84 9.74 0.18 10.43
C GLY A 84 10.53 0.61 9.20
N VAL A 85 11.62 -0.10 8.93
CA VAL A 85 12.48 0.18 7.77
C VAL A 85 12.71 -1.06 6.92
N PHE A 86 12.95 -0.86 5.62
CA PHE A 86 13.28 -1.91 4.67
C PHE A 86 14.58 -1.58 3.91
N PRO A 87 15.47 -2.56 3.62
CA PRO A 87 15.41 -3.97 4.01
C PRO A 87 15.81 -4.23 5.47
N GLY A 88 16.39 -3.24 6.16
CA GLY A 88 16.74 -3.34 7.58
C GLY A 88 17.50 -2.12 8.07
N ILE A 89 17.76 -2.04 9.38
CA ILE A 89 18.29 -0.84 10.04
C ILE A 89 19.72 -0.46 9.64
N ARG A 90 20.51 -1.42 9.13
CA ARG A 90 21.91 -1.16 8.73
C ARG A 90 22.02 -0.32 7.45
N ASN A 91 21.04 -0.40 6.55
CA ASN A 91 21.02 0.36 5.29
C ASN A 91 19.57 0.58 4.84
N PRO A 92 18.78 1.37 5.59
CA PRO A 92 17.37 1.56 5.30
C PRO A 92 17.19 2.33 3.99
N LYS A 93 16.31 1.84 3.13
CA LYS A 93 15.91 2.46 1.86
C LYS A 93 14.49 3.02 1.89
N VAL A 94 13.63 2.43 2.72
CA VAL A 94 12.23 2.83 2.86
C VAL A 94 11.88 2.86 4.34
N LEU A 95 11.26 3.95 4.79
CA LEU A 95 10.52 4.02 6.05
C LEU A 95 9.05 3.69 5.75
N TRP A 96 8.46 2.76 6.47
CA TRP A 96 7.08 2.33 6.29
C TRP A 96 6.31 2.38 7.61
N LEU A 97 4.98 2.46 7.51
CA LEU A 97 4.07 2.40 8.64
C LEU A 97 3.44 1.01 8.71
N GLY A 98 3.48 0.41 9.89
CA GLY A 98 2.86 -0.87 10.15
C GLY A 98 1.34 -0.75 10.18
N ILE A 99 0.68 -1.87 10.01
CA ILE A 99 -0.77 -1.96 10.14
C ILE A 99 -1.17 -3.19 10.95
N GLN A 100 -2.32 -3.10 11.58
CA GLN A 100 -2.93 -4.20 12.31
C GLN A 100 -4.40 -4.35 11.89
N GLU A 101 -4.77 -5.55 11.47
CA GLU A 101 -6.12 -5.91 11.05
C GLU A 101 -6.45 -7.26 11.69
N HIS A 102 -7.52 -7.31 12.49
CA HIS A 102 -7.78 -8.43 13.42
C HIS A 102 -8.72 -9.50 12.87
N SER A 103 -9.56 -9.18 11.89
CA SER A 103 -10.55 -10.11 11.33
C SER A 103 -9.93 -11.12 10.36
N GLY A 104 -8.74 -10.82 9.83
CA GLY A 104 -8.09 -11.64 8.81
C GLY A 104 -8.60 -11.37 7.39
N SER A 105 -9.58 -10.47 7.23
CA SER A 105 -10.15 -10.04 5.96
C SER A 105 -9.09 -9.46 5.02
N LEU A 106 -8.15 -8.67 5.53
CA LEU A 106 -7.07 -8.13 4.70
C LEU A 106 -6.20 -9.25 4.11
N ARG A 107 -5.84 -10.23 4.93
CA ARG A 107 -5.03 -11.38 4.50
C ARG A 107 -5.81 -12.25 3.51
N LYS A 108 -7.11 -12.43 3.71
CA LYS A 108 -7.99 -13.16 2.79
C LYS A 108 -8.05 -12.45 1.43
N LEU A 109 -8.26 -11.13 1.42
CA LEU A 109 -8.27 -10.31 0.21
C LEU A 109 -6.94 -10.38 -0.55
N GLN A 110 -5.82 -10.19 0.16
CA GLN A 110 -4.48 -10.26 -0.42
C GLN A 110 -4.23 -11.62 -1.07
N ARG A 111 -4.61 -12.72 -0.41
CA ARG A 111 -4.50 -14.08 -0.98
C ARG A 111 -5.37 -14.29 -2.21
N SER A 112 -6.61 -13.79 -2.22
CA SER A 112 -7.50 -13.91 -3.38
C SER A 112 -6.90 -13.20 -4.59
N ILE A 113 -6.46 -11.96 -4.41
CA ILE A 113 -5.78 -11.17 -5.45
C ILE A 113 -4.51 -11.87 -5.92
N ASP A 114 -3.74 -12.45 -5.00
CA ASP A 114 -2.51 -13.15 -5.34
C ASP A 114 -2.74 -14.34 -6.26
N ASN A 115 -3.81 -15.11 -6.02
CA ASN A 115 -4.19 -16.28 -6.81
C ASN A 115 -4.83 -15.91 -8.16
N SER A 116 -5.62 -14.84 -8.21
CA SER A 116 -6.37 -14.42 -9.41
C SER A 116 -5.51 -13.70 -10.46
N CYS A 117 -4.39 -13.13 -10.04
CA CYS A 117 -3.47 -12.33 -10.87
C CYS A 117 -2.16 -13.07 -11.23
N VAL A 118 -2.17 -14.40 -11.23
CA VAL A 118 -1.09 -15.26 -11.78
C VAL A 118 -1.31 -15.50 -13.27
#